data_AF-A0A6D2J3V6-F1
#
_entry.id   AF-A0A6D2J3V6-F1
#
_cell.length_a   1.000
_cell.length_b   1.000
_cell.length_c   1.000
_cell.angle_alpha   90.00
_cell.angle_beta   90.00
_cell.angle_gamma   90.00
#
_symmetry.space_group_name_H-M   'P 1'
#
loop_
_entity.id
_entity.type
_entity.pdbx_description
1 polymer ?
#
loop_
_entity_poly.entity_id
_entity_poly.type
_entity_poly.pdbx_seq_one_letter_code
_entity_poly.pdbx_strand_id
1 'polypeptide(L)'
;MGIRSELWPDSNEKYLPASFKLTTSEKDTFLGILKGARLPDGFSSNISRCIDLRQRRMQGLKSHDCHVIMGHLLPIAIRNVSSPNVTSVITELSVFPRDMLQGGGCKRAS
;
A
#
# COMPACT_ATOMS: atom_id res chain seq x y z
N MET A 1 -18.05 5.31 -17.15
CA MET A 1 -16.94 4.66 -16.41
C MET A 1 -15.81 4.43 -17.42
N GLY A 2 -14.75 5.23 -17.37
CA GLY A 2 -13.61 5.15 -18.30
C GLY A 2 -12.69 3.97 -17.98
N ILE A 3 -13.21 2.75 -18.09
CA ILE A 3 -12.42 1.53 -17.92
C ILE A 3 -11.49 1.42 -19.13
N ARG A 4 -10.18 1.33 -18.87
CA ARG A 4 -9.12 1.21 -19.88
C ARG A 4 -9.18 -0.15 -20.58
N SER A 5 -9.96 -0.25 -21.67
CA SER A 5 -10.12 -1.49 -22.45
C SER A 5 -8.81 -2.01 -23.02
N GLU A 6 -7.81 -1.14 -23.17
CA GLU A 6 -6.47 -1.50 -23.61
C GLU A 6 -5.70 -2.34 -22.58
N LEU A 7 -6.10 -2.36 -21.30
CA LEU A 7 -5.48 -3.18 -20.26
C LEU A 7 -6.17 -4.53 -20.05
N TRP A 8 -7.17 -4.85 -20.87
CA TRP A 8 -7.89 -6.12 -20.78
C TRP A 8 -6.98 -7.27 -21.21
N PRO A 9 -7.23 -8.49 -20.71
CA PRO A 9 -6.47 -9.65 -21.11
C PRO A 9 -6.61 -9.89 -22.63
N ASP A 10 -5.50 -10.28 -23.27
CA ASP A 10 -5.51 -10.67 -24.68
C ASP A 10 -6.31 -11.97 -24.90
N SER A 11 -6.41 -12.42 -26.15
CA SER A 11 -7.10 -13.68 -26.51
C SER A 11 -6.47 -14.93 -25.87
N ASN A 12 -5.29 -14.82 -25.25
CA ASN A 12 -4.62 -15.86 -24.49
C ASN A 12 -4.72 -15.64 -22.96
N GLU A 13 -5.64 -14.80 -22.51
CA GLU A 13 -5.86 -14.42 -21.10
C GLU A 13 -4.66 -13.70 -20.44
N LYS A 14 -3.71 -13.17 -21.24
CA LYS A 14 -2.54 -12.47 -20.71
C LYS A 14 -2.79 -10.97 -20.63
N TYR A 15 -2.54 -10.42 -19.45
CA TYR A 15 -2.61 -8.98 -19.21
C TYR A 15 -1.38 -8.28 -19.77
N LEU A 16 -1.56 -7.06 -20.27
CA LEU A 16 -0.44 -6.18 -20.59
C LEU A 16 0.43 -5.96 -19.34
N PRO A 17 1.77 -5.87 -19.51
CA PRO A 17 2.65 -5.53 -18.41
C PRO A 17 2.22 -4.20 -17.77
N ALA A 18 2.11 -4.19 -16.44
CA ALA A 18 1.87 -2.95 -15.72
C ALA A 18 2.95 -1.90 -16.09
N SER A 19 2.51 -0.66 -16.33
CA SER A 19 3.38 0.47 -16.65
C SER A 19 4.35 0.82 -15.52
N PHE A 20 4.14 0.26 -14.33
CA PHE A 20 5.01 0.38 -13.18
C PHE A 20 5.25 -1.00 -12.53
N LYS A 21 6.51 -1.33 -12.26
CA LYS A 21 6.92 -2.52 -11.53
C LYS A 21 8.11 -2.17 -10.65
N LEU A 22 8.07 -2.59 -9.39
CA LEU A 22 9.23 -2.51 -8.49
C LEU A 22 10.24 -3.60 -8.86
N THR A 23 11.51 -3.21 -8.99
CA THR A 23 12.65 -4.10 -9.04
C THR A 23 12.81 -4.87 -7.73
N THR A 24 13.66 -5.90 -7.73
CA THR A 24 13.94 -6.69 -6.52
C THR A 24 14.52 -5.84 -5.40
N SER A 25 15.45 -4.93 -5.71
CA SER A 25 16.04 -4.02 -4.72
C SER A 25 15.01 -3.03 -4.18
N GLU A 26 14.18 -2.46 -5.04
CA GLU A 26 13.09 -1.56 -4.62
C GLU A 26 12.06 -2.28 -3.73
N LYS A 27 11.75 -3.54 -4.01
CA LYS A 27 10.89 -4.36 -3.13
C LYS A 27 11.51 -4.57 -1.75
N ASP A 28 12.82 -4.82 -1.69
CA ASP A 28 13.53 -5.01 -0.43
C ASP A 28 13.51 -3.71 0.40
N THR A 29 13.73 -2.56 -0.24
CA THR A 29 13.59 -1.25 0.41
C THR A 29 12.15 -0.99 0.87
N PHE A 30 11.17 -1.23 0.00
CA PHE A 30 9.75 -1.05 0.30
C PHE A 30 9.33 -1.86 1.53
N LEU A 31 9.62 -3.16 1.53
CA LEU A 31 9.27 -4.04 2.64
C LEU A 31 10.11 -3.72 3.89
N GLY A 32 11.35 -3.26 3.74
CA GLY A 32 12.19 -2.79 4.84
C GLY A 32 11.58 -1.60 5.58
N ILE A 33 11.07 -0.62 4.84
CA ILE A 33 10.35 0.54 5.40
C ILE A 33 9.11 0.07 6.17
N LEU A 34 8.30 -0.80 5.57
CA LEU A 34 7.11 -1.34 6.24
C LEU A 34 7.46 -2.13 7.51
N LYS A 35 8.56 -2.89 7.49
CA LYS A 35 9.01 -3.70 8.63
C LYS A 35 9.54 -2.85 9.78
N GLY A 36 10.16 -1.71 9.47
CA GLY A 36 10.68 -0.75 10.43
C GLY A 36 9.64 0.25 10.93
N ALA A 37 8.45 0.32 10.32
CA ALA A 37 7.41 1.24 10.71
C ALA A 37 6.89 0.91 12.13
N ARG A 38 7.09 1.86 13.06
CA ARG A 38 6.51 1.79 14.41
C ARG A 38 5.27 2.67 14.43
N LEU A 39 4.12 2.03 14.62
CA LEU A 39 2.83 2.70 14.74
C LEU A 39 2.46 2.83 16.22
N PRO A 40 1.69 3.86 16.62
CA PRO A 40 1.17 3.97 17.98
C PRO A 40 0.32 2.76 18.37
N ASP A 41 0.33 2.40 19.65
CA ASP A 41 -0.50 1.32 20.17
C ASP A 41 -1.99 1.58 19.87
N GLY A 42 -2.67 0.54 19.39
CA GLY A 42 -4.06 0.61 18.96
C GLY A 42 -4.28 1.06 17.51
N PHE A 43 -3.24 1.50 16.80
CA PHE A 43 -3.37 1.94 15.40
C PHE A 43 -3.27 0.80 14.38
N SER A 44 -2.55 -0.29 14.69
CA SER A 44 -2.45 -1.50 13.87
C SER A 44 -1.86 -2.63 14.71
N SER A 45 -2.05 -3.88 14.29
CA SER A 45 -1.25 -5.00 14.80
C SER A 45 0.23 -4.81 14.43
N ASN A 46 1.13 -5.61 15.01
CA ASN A 46 2.56 -5.56 14.66
C ASN A 46 2.81 -6.04 13.22
N ILE A 47 2.73 -5.11 12.24
CA ILE A 47 2.93 -5.35 10.81
C ILE A 47 4.30 -5.97 10.53
N SER A 48 5.34 -5.62 11.31
CA SER A 48 6.70 -6.13 11.15
C SER A 48 6.77 -7.67 11.17
N ARG A 49 5.92 -8.30 11.99
CA ARG A 49 5.83 -9.76 12.11
C ARG A 49 5.25 -10.43 10.87
N CYS A 50 4.45 -9.70 10.09
CA CYS A 50 3.80 -10.18 8.88
C CYS A 50 4.71 -10.08 7.64
N ILE A 51 5.91 -9.51 7.76
CA ILE A 51 6.80 -9.21 6.62
C ILE A 51 8.01 -10.16 6.60
N ASP A 52 8.08 -10.97 5.55
CA ASP A 52 9.23 -11.77 5.19
C ASP A 52 10.03 -11.10 4.07
N LEU A 53 11.20 -10.55 4.43
CA LEU A 53 12.12 -9.92 3.49
C LEU A 53 12.85 -10.93 2.60
N ARG A 54 13.09 -12.16 3.09
CA ARG A 54 13.79 -13.19 2.33
C ARG A 54 12.93 -13.72 1.18
N GLN A 55 11.63 -13.91 1.46
CA GLN A 55 10.65 -14.32 0.44
C GLN A 55 9.98 -13.14 -0.27
N ARG A 56 10.22 -11.90 0.17
CA ARG A 56 9.61 -10.66 -0.32
C ARG A 56 8.08 -10.70 -0.30
N ARG A 57 7.52 -11.21 0.79
CA ARG A 57 6.07 -11.45 0.93
C ARG A 57 5.56 -10.90 2.25
N MET A 58 4.31 -10.48 2.21
CA MET A 58 3.52 -10.14 3.39
C MET A 58 2.48 -11.23 3.59
N GLN A 59 2.36 -11.76 4.81
CA GLN A 59 1.42 -12.83 5.14
C GLN A 59 0.82 -12.60 6.53
N GLY A 60 -0.43 -13.04 6.71
CA GLY A 60 -1.12 -12.94 8.01
C GLY A 60 -1.53 -11.51 8.41
N LEU A 61 -1.62 -10.59 7.45
CA LEU A 61 -2.17 -9.25 7.69
C LEU A 61 -3.68 -9.34 7.88
N LYS A 62 -4.21 -8.66 8.90
CA LYS A 62 -5.65 -8.46 9.06
C LYS A 62 -6.12 -7.35 8.12
N SER A 63 -7.40 -7.36 7.76
CA SER A 63 -7.99 -6.32 6.89
C SER A 63 -7.72 -4.90 7.40
N HIS A 64 -7.79 -4.69 8.72
CA HIS A 64 -7.44 -3.43 9.37
C HIS A 64 -6.00 -2.98 9.08
N ASP A 65 -5.04 -3.91 9.23
CA ASP A 65 -3.63 -3.62 8.98
C ASP A 65 -3.38 -3.35 7.49
N CYS A 66 -4.13 -4.00 6.59
CA CYS A 66 -4.12 -3.69 5.17
C CYS A 66 -4.63 -2.27 4.88
N HIS A 67 -5.69 -1.81 5.54
CA HIS A 67 -6.18 -0.43 5.40
C HIS A 67 -5.14 0.58 5.88
N VAL A 68 -4.47 0.30 7.00
CA VAL A 68 -3.37 1.12 7.52
C VAL A 68 -2.20 1.16 6.56
N ILE A 69 -1.80 0.01 5.98
CA ILE A 69 -0.75 -0.04 4.97
C ILE A 69 -1.15 0.80 3.76
N MET A 70 -2.33 0.58 3.18
CA MET A 70 -2.77 1.30 1.97
C MET A 70 -2.89 2.81 2.19
N GLY A 71 -3.38 3.23 3.35
CA GLY A 71 -3.60 4.65 3.66
C GLY A 71 -2.36 5.38 4.12
N HIS A 72 -1.55 4.79 4.99
CA HIS A 72 -0.46 5.51 5.66
C HIS A 72 0.92 5.05 5.21
N LEU A 73 1.17 3.75 5.16
CA LEU A 73 2.54 3.25 4.95
C LEU A 73 2.92 3.13 3.46
N LEU A 74 1.97 2.79 2.60
CA LEU A 74 2.14 2.66 1.16
C LEU A 74 2.69 3.94 0.52
N PRO A 75 2.11 5.14 0.73
CA PRO A 75 2.64 6.36 0.10
C PRO A 75 4.04 6.71 0.64
N ILE A 76 4.32 6.45 1.91
CA ILE A 76 5.64 6.67 2.51
C ILE A 76 6.68 5.74 1.87
N ALA A 77 6.36 4.46 1.77
CA ALA A 77 7.27 3.46 1.22
C ALA A 77 7.49 3.67 -0.29
N ILE A 78 6.43 3.96 -1.05
CA ILE A 78 6.51 4.23 -2.50
C ILE A 78 7.33 5.47 -2.82
N ARG A 79 7.23 6.54 -2.03
CA ARG A 79 8.04 7.76 -2.22
C ARG A 79 9.55 7.48 -2.24
N ASN A 80 9.99 6.41 -1.59
CA ASN A 80 11.41 6.05 -1.50
C ASN A 80 11.89 5.11 -2.63
N VAL A 81 10.97 4.54 -3.41
CA VAL A 81 11.29 3.46 -4.37
C VAL A 81 10.68 3.69 -5.76
N SER A 82 10.00 4.81 -5.99
CA SER A 82 9.25 5.07 -7.22
C SER A 82 9.44 6.50 -7.72
N SER A 83 9.07 6.74 -8.98
CA SER A 83 9.15 8.06 -9.60
C SER A 83 8.11 9.03 -8.99
N PRO A 84 8.33 10.36 -9.11
CA PRO A 84 7.41 11.35 -8.56
C PRO A 84 5.98 11.23 -9.11
N ASN A 85 5.84 10.90 -10.39
CA ASN A 85 4.54 10.75 -11.05
C ASN A 85 3.72 9.60 -10.44
N VAL A 86 4.33 8.43 -10.25
CA VAL A 86 3.67 7.26 -9.65
C VAL A 86 3.39 7.51 -8.17
N THR A 87 4.34 8.14 -7.46
CA THR A 87 4.18 8.50 -6.05
C THR A 87 3.01 9.45 -5.83
N SER A 88 2.84 10.45 -6.70
CA SER A 88 1.74 11.41 -6.62
C SER A 88 0.38 10.72 -6.73
N VAL A 89 0.22 9.87 -7.76
CA VAL A 89 -1.03 9.13 -7.99
C VAL A 89 -1.33 8.20 -6.83
N ILE A 90 -0.34 7.47 -6.32
CA ILE A 90 -0.53 6.56 -5.18
C ILE A 90 -0.89 7.35 -3.91
N THR A 91 -0.26 8.51 -3.68
CA THR A 91 -0.54 9.34 -2.50
C THR A 91 -1.96 9.88 -2.48
N GLU A 92 -2.48 10.27 -3.65
CA GLU A 92 -3.85 10.71 -3.85
C GLU A 92 -4.85 9.56 -3.63
N LEU A 93 -4.58 8.39 -4.21
CA LEU A 93 -5.39 7.18 -4.00
C LEU A 93 -5.42 6.75 -2.52
N SER A 94 -4.31 6.93 -1.81
CA SER A 94 -4.21 6.62 -0.39
C SER A 94 -5.04 7.55 0.50
N VAL A 95 -5.62 8.66 0.00
CA VAL A 95 -6.53 9.52 0.78
C VAL A 95 -7.79 8.77 1.18
N PHE A 96 -8.38 8.03 0.25
CA PHE A 96 -9.65 7.33 0.47
C PHE A 96 -9.66 6.39 1.69
N PRO A 97 -8.69 5.44 1.85
CA PRO A 97 -8.66 4.58 3.03
C PRO A 97 -8.32 5.32 4.33
N ARG A 98 -7.63 6.48 4.28
CA ARG A 98 -7.35 7.28 5.49
C ARG A 98 -8.61 7.91 6.06
N ASP A 99 -9.54 8.32 5.21
CA ASP A 99 -10.81 8.90 5.64
C ASP A 99 -11.71 7.84 6.30
N MET A 100 -11.66 6.60 5.82
CA MET A 100 -12.42 5.49 6.43
C MET A 100 -11.91 5.12 7.83
N LEU A 101 -10.59 5.21 8.08
CA LEU A 101 -10.02 4.95 9.40
C LEU A 101 -10.35 6.06 10.42
N GLN A 102 -10.63 7.28 9.97
CA GLN A 102 -11.00 8.43 10.81
C GLN A 102 -12.51 8.53 11.09
N GLY A 103 -13.35 7.77 10.36
CA GLY A 103 -14.81 7.74 10.53
C GLY A 103 -15.31 7.12 11.85
N GLY A 104 -14.43 6.52 12.67
CA GLY A 104 -14.74 6.04 14.03
C GLY A 104 -14.57 7.11 15.13
N GLY A 105 -14.29 8.36 14.76
CA GLY A 105 -14.13 9.47 15.69
C GLY A 105 -15.46 9.89 16.32
N CYS A 106 -15.67 9.44 17.54
CA CYS A 106 -16.63 9.97 18.51
C CYS A 106 -16.71 11.51 18.40
N LYS A 107 -17.90 12.04 18.09
CA LYS A 107 -18.19 13.48 18.19
C LYS A 107 -18.00 13.90 19.66
N ARG A 108 -16.82 14.37 20.04
CA ARG A 108 -16.69 15.25 21.20
C ARG A 108 -17.08 16.65 20.73
N ALA A 109 -18.37 16.96 20.85
CA ALA A 109 -18.82 18.32 20.95
C ALA A 109 -18.40 18.83 22.34
N SER A 110 -17.55 19.85 22.37
CA SER A 110 -17.46 20.79 23.50
C SER A 110 -18.61 21.77 23.42
#